data_AF-X1LVV3-F1
#
_entry.id   AF-X1LVV3-F1
#
_cell.length_a   1.000
_cell.length_b   1.000
_cell.length_c   1.000
_cell.angle_alpha   90.00
_cell.angle_beta   90.00
_cell.angle_gamma   90.00
#
_symmetry.space_group_name_H-M   'P 1'
#
loop_
_entity.id
_entity.type
_entity.pdbx_description
1 polymer ?
#
loop_
_entity_poly.entity_id
_entity_poly.type
_entity_poly.pdbx_seq_one_letter_code
_entity_poly.pdbx_strand_id
1 'polypeptide(L)'
;MKNLVGLRAIPEIEYHRAAELEEALKLISQHKENCKIIAGGTDLIPAARRCRTLLPEHMHIVDISSIEGLDYIIKDGDMMRIGAITRVSEIEMSTVIKENALILANAASQMGSLQVRNLGTIGGNLCNASPAADIFTLLPSLSLFLPP
;
A
#
# COMPACT_ATOMS: atom_id res chain seq x y z
N MET A 1 -17.19 -30.45 -1.40
CA MET A 1 -17.49 -29.01 -1.25
C MET A 1 -17.18 -28.31 -2.56
N LYS A 2 -18.17 -28.25 -3.45
CA LYS A 2 -18.05 -27.63 -4.78
C LYS A 2 -18.87 -26.33 -4.75
N ASN A 3 -18.25 -25.25 -5.20
CA ASN A 3 -18.90 -24.02 -5.68
C ASN A 3 -19.62 -23.16 -4.63
N LEU A 4 -18.84 -22.43 -3.82
CA LEU A 4 -19.23 -21.09 -3.38
C LEU A 4 -19.04 -20.16 -4.57
N VAL A 5 -20.14 -19.82 -5.23
CA VAL A 5 -20.19 -18.95 -6.41
C VAL A 5 -19.52 -17.61 -6.08
N GLY A 6 -18.36 -17.35 -6.68
CA GLY A 6 -17.71 -16.02 -6.68
C GLY A 6 -16.42 -15.87 -5.87
N LEU A 7 -15.97 -16.87 -5.11
CA LEU A 7 -14.69 -16.82 -4.39
C LEU A 7 -13.85 -18.05 -4.76
N ARG A 8 -12.78 -17.85 -5.52
CA ARG A 8 -11.76 -18.90 -5.71
C ARG A 8 -10.93 -18.98 -4.43
N ALA A 9 -10.59 -20.20 -4.00
CA ALA A 9 -9.58 -20.38 -2.97
C ALA A 9 -8.29 -19.69 -3.42
N ILE A 10 -7.67 -18.92 -2.53
CA ILE A 10 -6.31 -18.40 -2.78
C ILE A 10 -5.42 -19.63 -2.95
N PRO A 11 -4.64 -19.73 -4.04
CA PRO A 11 -3.77 -20.88 -4.26
C PRO A 11 -2.70 -20.95 -3.18
N GLU A 12 -1.94 -22.04 -3.16
CA GLU A 12 -0.77 -22.14 -2.30
C GLU A 12 0.23 -21.04 -2.69
N ILE A 13 0.60 -20.22 -1.70
CA ILE A 13 1.52 -19.09 -1.83
C ILE A 13 2.60 -19.20 -0.76
N GLU A 14 3.77 -18.66 -1.07
CA GLU A 14 4.85 -18.52 -0.10
C GLU A 14 4.85 -17.11 0.47
N TYR A 15 4.67 -16.99 1.78
CA TYR A 15 4.60 -15.69 2.44
C TYR A 15 5.90 -15.40 3.21
N HIS A 16 6.50 -14.26 2.91
CA HIS A 16 7.74 -13.78 3.47
C HIS A 16 7.45 -12.45 4.18
N ARG A 17 7.76 -12.36 5.47
CA ARG A 17 7.62 -11.10 6.21
C ARG A 17 9.00 -10.51 6.46
N ALA A 18 9.34 -9.49 5.70
CA ALA A 18 10.64 -8.84 5.82
C ALA A 18 10.68 -7.96 7.08
N ALA A 19 11.80 -8.04 7.80
CA ALA A 19 12.08 -7.15 8.92
C ALA A 19 12.75 -5.85 8.45
N GLU A 20 13.51 -5.92 7.36
CA GLU A 20 14.33 -4.83 6.85
C GLU A 20 14.14 -4.62 5.34
N LEU A 21 14.42 -3.40 4.86
CA LEU A 21 14.31 -3.04 3.45
C LEU A 21 15.24 -3.86 2.56
N GLU A 22 16.48 -4.13 3.01
CA GLU A 22 17.44 -4.91 2.25
C GLU A 22 16.97 -6.36 2.04
N GLU A 23 16.37 -6.97 3.06
CA GLU A 23 15.76 -8.29 2.97
C GLU A 23 14.62 -8.31 1.95
N ALA A 24 13.71 -7.33 2.02
CA ALA A 24 12.61 -7.22 1.07
C ALA A 24 13.12 -7.09 -0.38
N LEU A 25 14.10 -6.23 -0.61
CA LEU A 25 14.71 -6.03 -1.94
C LEU A 25 15.40 -7.29 -2.44
N LYS A 26 16.07 -8.04 -1.56
CA LYS A 26 16.70 -9.32 -1.91
C LYS A 26 15.65 -10.35 -2.35
N LEU A 27 14.55 -10.50 -1.60
CA LEU A 27 13.46 -11.40 -1.95
C LEU A 27 12.81 -11.01 -3.30
N ILE A 28 12.53 -9.71 -3.49
CA ILE A 28 11.98 -9.19 -4.74
C ILE A 28 12.92 -9.47 -5.92
N SER A 29 14.23 -9.23 -5.75
CA SER A 29 15.23 -9.50 -6.79
C SER A 29 15.40 -10.99 -7.09
N GLN A 30 15.27 -11.84 -6.07
CA GLN A 30 15.40 -13.29 -6.19
C GLN A 30 14.23 -13.89 -6.97
N HIS A 31 13.01 -13.46 -6.67
CA HIS A 31 11.77 -14.05 -7.20
C HIS A 31 11.19 -13.29 -8.40
N LYS A 32 11.64 -12.06 -8.67
CA LYS A 32 11.29 -11.22 -9.83
C LYS A 32 9.78 -11.16 -10.09
N GLU A 33 9.33 -11.59 -11.26
CA GLU A 33 7.93 -11.57 -11.68
C GLU A 33 7.05 -12.55 -10.89
N ASN A 34 7.64 -13.56 -10.24
CA ASN A 34 6.94 -14.49 -9.37
C ASN A 34 6.82 -13.95 -7.92
N CYS A 35 6.93 -12.64 -7.74
CA CYS A 35 6.85 -11.96 -6.47
C CYS A 35 5.79 -10.85 -6.51
N LYS A 36 5.01 -10.72 -5.44
CA LYS A 36 4.18 -9.54 -5.19
C LYS A 36 4.48 -8.95 -3.81
N ILE A 37 4.52 -7.64 -3.76
CA ILE A 37 4.69 -6.88 -2.53
C ILE A 37 3.32 -6.69 -1.88
N ILE A 38 3.23 -6.84 -0.57
CA ILE A 38 2.05 -6.51 0.23
C ILE A 38 2.44 -5.58 1.37
N ALA A 39 1.59 -4.58 1.63
CA ALA A 39 1.63 -3.75 2.83
C ALA A 39 0.29 -3.90 3.56
N GLY A 40 -0.61 -2.91 3.43
CA GLY A 40 -1.95 -2.96 4.04
C GLY A 40 -2.89 -4.06 3.54
N GLY A 41 -2.61 -4.67 2.39
CA GLY A 41 -3.39 -5.77 1.81
C GLY A 41 -4.81 -5.44 1.37
N THR A 42 -5.24 -4.17 1.46
CA THR A 42 -6.61 -3.70 1.20
C THR A 42 -7.04 -3.80 -0.26
N ASP A 43 -6.09 -3.89 -1.19
CA ASP A 43 -6.34 -4.04 -2.62
C ASP A 43 -6.03 -5.45 -3.11
N LEU A 44 -4.82 -5.94 -2.82
CA LEU A 44 -4.33 -7.24 -3.29
C LEU A 44 -5.22 -8.40 -2.82
N ILE A 45 -5.56 -8.45 -1.53
CA ILE A 45 -6.33 -9.58 -0.96
C ILE A 45 -7.75 -9.59 -1.52
N PRO A 46 -8.53 -8.48 -1.53
CA PRO A 46 -9.85 -8.47 -2.15
C PRO A 46 -9.81 -8.72 -3.66
N ALA A 47 -8.80 -8.21 -4.38
CA ALA A 47 -8.66 -8.45 -5.81
C ALA A 47 -8.40 -9.93 -6.12
N ALA A 48 -7.51 -10.58 -5.36
CA ALA A 48 -7.26 -12.01 -5.48
C ALA A 48 -8.52 -12.84 -5.20
N ARG A 49 -9.22 -12.55 -4.10
CA ARG A 49 -10.47 -13.24 -3.72
C ARG A 49 -11.57 -13.10 -4.78
N ARG A 50 -11.68 -11.93 -5.41
CA ARG A 50 -12.67 -11.63 -6.46
C ARG A 50 -12.20 -11.99 -7.87
N CYS A 51 -11.09 -12.72 -8.01
CA CYS A 51 -10.50 -13.08 -9.30
C CYS A 51 -10.18 -11.89 -10.23
N ARG A 52 -9.94 -10.71 -9.66
CA ARG A 52 -9.50 -9.51 -10.39
C ARG A 52 -7.99 -9.44 -10.55
N THR A 53 -7.26 -10.17 -9.70
CA THR A 53 -5.82 -10.37 -9.79
C THR A 53 -5.55 -11.86 -9.69
N LEU A 54 -4.83 -12.41 -10.66
CA LEU A 54 -4.38 -13.80 -10.60
C LEU A 54 -3.14 -13.87 -9.72
N LEU A 55 -3.19 -14.75 -8.72
CA LEU A 55 -2.02 -15.23 -8.00
C LEU A 55 -1.70 -16.61 -8.59
N PRO A 56 -0.56 -16.78 -9.28
CA PRO A 56 -0.07 -18.10 -9.66
C PRO A 56 0.16 -19.00 -8.44
N GLU A 57 0.16 -20.31 -8.66
CA GLU A 57 0.62 -21.27 -7.64
C GLU A 57 2.09 -21.02 -7.32
N HIS A 58 2.44 -21.12 -6.04
CA HIS A 58 3.79 -20.86 -5.52
C HIS A 58 4.30 -19.43 -5.78
N MET A 59 3.39 -18.46 -5.90
CA MET A 59 3.78 -17.04 -5.93
C MET A 59 4.31 -16.62 -4.54
N HIS A 60 5.38 -15.84 -4.55
CA HIS A 60 5.98 -15.27 -3.35
C HIS A 60 5.30 -13.95 -3.00
N ILE A 61 4.82 -13.82 -1.77
CA ILE A 61 4.27 -12.59 -1.21
C ILE A 61 5.28 -12.02 -0.23
N VAL A 62 5.83 -10.85 -0.51
CA VAL A 62 6.77 -10.14 0.34
C VAL A 62 6.02 -9.04 1.09
N ASP A 63 5.83 -9.24 2.38
CA ASP A 63 5.20 -8.29 3.29
C ASP A 63 6.21 -7.30 3.84
N ILE A 64 5.97 -6.02 3.55
CA ILE A 64 6.80 -4.89 3.99
C ILE A 64 6.17 -4.09 5.14
N SER A 65 4.99 -4.50 5.63
CA SER A 65 4.21 -3.76 6.64
C SER A 65 4.88 -3.64 8.01
N SER A 66 5.93 -4.43 8.26
CA SER A 66 6.72 -4.41 9.50
C SER A 66 8.09 -3.76 9.39
N ILE A 67 8.47 -3.23 8.22
CA ILE A 67 9.79 -2.62 8.05
C ILE A 67 9.80 -1.27 8.78
N GLU A 68 10.64 -1.18 9.81
CA GLU A 68 10.79 0.04 10.59
C GLU A 68 11.36 1.19 9.75
N GLY A 69 10.91 2.42 10.04
CA GLY A 69 11.42 3.62 9.36
C GLY A 69 10.81 3.86 7.98
N LEU A 70 9.78 3.11 7.59
CA LEU A 70 8.96 3.36 6.40
C LEU A 70 7.56 3.91 6.77
N ASP A 71 7.28 4.15 8.05
CA ASP A 71 6.04 4.62 8.64
C ASP A 71 6.22 5.99 9.30
N TYR A 72 6.53 7.03 8.51
CA TYR A 72 6.80 8.36 9.05
C TYR A 72 6.06 9.47 8.32
N ILE A 73 5.87 10.59 9.00
CA ILE A 73 5.42 11.86 8.43
C ILE A 73 6.34 12.95 8.96
N ILE A 74 7.19 13.53 8.09
CA ILE A 74 8.21 14.50 8.48
C ILE A 74 8.09 15.73 7.56
N LYS A 75 8.10 16.91 8.17
CA LYS A 75 8.31 18.17 7.43
C LYS A 75 9.81 18.43 7.32
N ASP A 76 10.30 18.53 6.10
CA ASP A 76 11.72 18.73 5.76
C ASP A 76 11.84 19.99 4.88
N GLY A 77 12.01 21.14 5.54
CA GLY A 77 11.95 22.45 4.90
C GLY A 77 10.58 22.71 4.26
N ASP A 78 10.58 22.89 2.94
CA ASP A 78 9.39 23.12 2.12
C ASP A 78 8.72 21.82 1.64
N MET A 79 9.31 20.66 1.94
CA MET A 79 8.80 19.36 1.51
C MET A 79 8.21 18.56 2.67
N MET A 80 7.19 17.77 2.35
CA MET A 80 6.68 16.73 3.23
C MET A 80 7.24 15.38 2.78
N ARG A 81 7.85 14.65 3.70
CA ARG A 81 8.32 13.28 3.48
C ARG A 81 7.40 12.32 4.22
N ILE A 82 6.82 11.39 3.47
CA ILE A 82 5.87 10.41 4.00
C ILE A 82 6.39 9.02 3.65
N GLY A 83 6.47 8.15 4.65
CA GLY A 83 6.91 6.78 4.48
C GLY A 83 5.88 5.93 3.71
N ALA A 84 6.35 4.98 2.90
CA ALA A 84 5.49 4.21 2.00
C ALA A 84 4.47 3.32 2.74
N ILE A 85 4.75 2.90 3.98
CA ILE A 85 3.83 2.09 4.78
C ILE A 85 3.03 2.91 5.79
N THR A 86 3.15 4.24 5.79
CA THR A 86 2.29 5.13 6.59
C THR A 86 0.82 4.88 6.24
N ARG A 87 0.00 4.64 7.26
CA ARG A 87 -1.42 4.32 7.09
C ARG A 87 -2.18 5.56 6.65
N VAL A 88 -3.23 5.32 5.87
CA VAL A 88 -4.07 6.42 5.38
C VAL A 88 -4.78 7.14 6.53
N SER A 89 -5.16 6.42 7.60
CA SER A 89 -5.73 7.06 8.79
C SER A 89 -4.73 7.95 9.54
N GLU A 90 -3.44 7.64 9.52
CA GLU A 90 -2.41 8.49 10.11
C GLU A 90 -2.25 9.80 9.32
N ILE A 91 -2.35 9.73 7.99
CA ILE A 91 -2.34 10.90 7.11
C ILE A 91 -3.58 11.76 7.33
N GLU A 92 -4.77 11.14 7.40
CA GLU A 92 -6.04 11.81 7.70
C GLU A 92 -5.99 12.55 9.04
N MET A 93 -5.37 11.96 10.06
CA MET A 93 -5.36 12.51 11.42
C MET A 93 -4.20 13.46 11.71
N SER A 94 -3.10 13.39 10.95
CA SER A 94 -1.87 14.15 11.18
C SER A 94 -2.09 15.66 11.19
N THR A 95 -1.73 16.30 12.30
CA THR A 95 -1.73 17.76 12.44
C THR A 95 -0.75 18.40 11.47
N VAL A 96 0.45 17.83 11.33
CA VAL A 96 1.48 18.31 10.40
C VAL A 96 0.95 18.30 8.96
N ILE A 97 0.23 17.25 8.53
CA ILE A 97 -0.38 17.22 7.20
C ILE A 97 -1.51 18.25 7.08
N LYS A 98 -2.37 18.39 8.09
CA LYS A 98 -3.47 19.38 8.05
C LYS A 98 -2.97 20.81 7.93
N GLU A 99 -1.86 21.14 8.57
CA GLU A 99 -1.26 22.48 8.54
C GLU A 99 -0.53 22.78 7.22
N ASN A 100 0.09 21.77 6.60
CA ASN A 100 1.01 21.98 5.47
C ASN A 100 0.46 21.46 4.12
N ALA A 101 -0.48 20.53 4.15
CA ALA A 101 -1.04 19.85 2.98
C ALA A 101 -2.49 19.40 3.25
N LEU A 102 -3.36 20.33 3.65
CA LEU A 102 -4.75 20.04 4.04
C LEU A 102 -5.52 19.21 2.99
N ILE A 103 -5.26 19.44 1.71
CA ILE A 103 -5.88 18.68 0.62
C ILE A 103 -5.58 17.18 0.69
N LEU A 104 -4.38 16.80 1.15
CA LEU A 104 -3.99 15.41 1.33
C LEU A 104 -4.74 14.76 2.50
N ALA A 105 -4.88 15.46 3.62
CA ALA A 105 -5.69 14.96 4.74
C ALA A 105 -7.16 14.77 4.33
N ASN A 106 -7.72 15.71 3.58
CA ASN A 106 -9.08 15.62 3.07
C ASN A 106 -9.25 14.43 2.11
N ALA A 107 -8.33 14.23 1.16
CA ALA A 107 -8.38 13.07 0.26
C ALA A 107 -8.23 11.75 1.04
N ALA A 108 -7.33 11.69 2.01
CA ALA A 108 -7.17 10.54 2.89
C ALA A 108 -8.49 10.22 3.61
N SER A 109 -9.23 11.21 4.13
CA SER A 109 -10.51 10.96 4.82
C SER A 109 -11.61 10.36 3.93
N GLN A 110 -11.52 10.56 2.62
CA GLN A 110 -12.51 10.06 1.66
C GLN A 110 -12.20 8.65 1.16
N MET A 111 -11.00 8.13 1.44
CA MET A 111 -10.58 6.82 0.99
C MET A 111 -11.32 5.71 1.75
N GLY A 112 -12.19 4.97 1.06
CA GLY A 112 -12.83 3.76 1.59
C GLY A 112 -13.52 3.94 2.94
N SER A 113 -13.58 2.86 3.73
CA SER A 113 -14.07 2.91 5.11
C SER A 113 -12.92 3.13 6.10
N LEU A 114 -13.25 3.45 7.35
CA LEU A 114 -12.26 3.57 8.43
C LEU A 114 -11.37 2.32 8.56
N GLN A 115 -11.94 1.12 8.38
CA GLN A 115 -11.20 -0.15 8.41
C GLN A 115 -10.19 -0.24 7.25
N VAL A 116 -10.58 0.22 6.06
CA VAL A 116 -9.66 0.29 4.91
C VAL A 116 -8.54 1.27 5.21
N ARG A 117 -8.83 2.47 5.75
CA ARG A 117 -7.80 3.47 6.05
C ARG A 117 -6.84 3.07 7.16
N ASN A 118 -7.33 2.28 8.13
CA ASN A 118 -6.51 1.76 9.21
C ASN A 118 -5.53 0.66 8.78
N LEU A 119 -5.69 0.08 7.59
CA LEU A 119 -4.79 -0.94 7.05
C LEU A 119 -4.04 -0.46 5.82
N GLY A 120 -4.75 0.22 4.90
CA GLY A 120 -4.21 0.75 3.66
C GLY A 120 -3.09 1.75 3.91
N THR A 121 -2.08 1.69 3.06
CA THR A 121 -0.90 2.56 3.14
C THR A 121 -0.84 3.51 1.96
N ILE A 122 -0.17 4.64 2.14
CA ILE A 122 0.03 5.62 1.07
C ILE A 122 0.77 5.02 -0.13
N GLY A 123 1.83 4.24 0.10
CA GLY A 123 2.59 3.58 -0.95
C GLY A 123 1.76 2.51 -1.66
N GLY A 124 0.94 1.76 -0.93
CA GLY A 124 0.00 0.80 -1.52
C GLY A 124 -1.03 1.48 -2.42
N ASN A 125 -1.58 2.62 -1.98
CA ASN A 125 -2.52 3.40 -2.78
C ASN A 125 -1.87 3.95 -4.07
N LEU A 126 -0.65 4.51 -3.95
CA LEU A 126 0.10 5.06 -5.07
C LEU A 126 0.50 3.98 -6.10
N CYS A 127 1.06 2.85 -5.65
CA CYS A 127 1.51 1.77 -6.53
C CYS A 127 0.34 1.04 -7.22
N ASN A 128 -0.83 0.97 -6.58
CA ASN A 128 -2.02 0.39 -7.20
C ASN A 128 -2.53 1.27 -8.36
N ALA A 129 -2.33 2.59 -8.29
CA ALA A 129 -2.68 3.57 -9.34
C ALA A 129 -4.11 3.39 -9.92
N SER A 130 -5.06 2.97 -9.08
CA SER A 130 -6.46 2.83 -9.49
C SER A 130 -6.99 4.19 -9.95
N PRO A 131 -7.78 4.29 -11.04
CA PRO A 131 -8.43 5.54 -11.43
C PRO A 131 -9.32 6.16 -10.33
N ALA A 132 -9.73 5.34 -9.36
CA ALA A 132 -10.50 5.74 -8.17
C ALA A 132 -9.63 5.92 -6.92
N ALA A 133 -8.29 5.90 -7.04
CA ALA A 133 -7.40 6.15 -5.91
C ALA A 133 -7.40 7.65 -5.58
N ASP A 134 -8.14 8.00 -4.53
CA ASP A 134 -8.40 9.38 -4.11
C ASP A 134 -7.12 10.18 -3.82
N ILE A 135 -6.04 9.51 -3.40
CA ILE A 135 -4.76 10.16 -3.09
C ILE A 135 -3.85 10.25 -4.32
N PHE A 136 -3.92 9.27 -5.23
CA PHE A 136 -3.17 9.26 -6.49
C PHE A 136 -3.58 10.42 -7.43
N THR A 137 -4.86 10.81 -7.42
CA THR A 137 -5.35 11.93 -8.25
C THR A 137 -4.76 13.28 -7.85
N LEU A 138 -4.16 13.41 -6.64
CA LEU A 138 -3.46 14.61 -6.19
C LEU A 138 -2.01 14.70 -6.68
N LEU A 139 -1.48 13.68 -7.38
CA LEU A 139 -0.11 13.69 -7.89
C LEU A 139 0.25 14.96 -8.71
N PRO A 140 -0.61 15.45 -9.62
CA PRO A 140 -0.27 16.65 -10.40
C PRO A 140 -0.35 17.95 -9.58
N SER A 141 -1.13 17.97 -8.50
CA SER A 141 -1.38 19.19 -7.71
C SER A 141 -0.41 19.38 -6.55
N LEU A 142 0.18 18.30 -6.02
CA LEU A 142 1.07 18.33 -4.86
C LEU A 142 2.58 18.38 -5.19
N SER A 143 2.97 18.36 -6.47
CA SER A 143 4.40 18.25 -6.88
C SER A 143 5.13 17.11 -6.14
N LEU A 144 4.43 15.99 -5.93
CA LEU A 144 4.97 14.86 -5.16
C LEU A 144 6.16 14.25 -5.89
N PHE A 145 7.30 14.13 -5.20
CA PHE A 145 8.49 13.47 -5.71
C PHE A 145 8.62 12.08 -5.08
N LEU A 146 8.63 11.04 -5.91
CA LEU A 146 9.10 9.72 -5.49
C LEU A 146 10.61 9.69 -5.76
N PRO A 147 11.45 9.47 -4.74
CA PRO A 147 12.87 9.25 -4.99
C PRO A 147 13.05 8.04 -5.92
N PRO A 148 14.10 8.05 -6.76
CA PRO A 148 14.40 6.94 -7.69
C PRO A 148 14.66 5.62 -6.96
#